data_AF-A0A2D5E7M0-F1
#
_entry.id   AF-A0A2D5E7M0-F1
#
_cell.length_a   1.000
_cell.length_b   1.000
_cell.length_c   1.000
_cell.angle_alpha   90.00
_cell.angle_beta   90.00
_cell.angle_gamma   90.00
#
_symmetry.space_group_name_H-M   'P 1'
#
loop_
_entity.id
_entity.type
_entity.pdbx_description
1 polymer ?
#
loop_
_entity_poly.entity_id
_entity_poly.type
_entity_poly.pdbx_seq_one_letter_code
_entity_poly.pdbx_strand_id
1 'polypeptide(L)'
;MNLGIYVVALLVCVALDTSLLPVIAIKGVAPMTTATLVVFVALFAPRSMALWAALAAGLLLDLSLPAAAAGDQTLFVPGPYALGFAFGTQLVLLLRSMVFRRNPIAVGLLTTPFLVAVTLVWMTIWSVRGFDGDTVVPWEGRNALAEFLHRLGWAVYSGGFGIAFGWLLLFSWPAWRFDLGSLRR
;
A
#
# COMPACT_ATOMS: atom_id res chain seq x y z
N MET A 1 9.28 -17.20 2.68
CA MET A 1 9.42 -16.06 1.75
C MET A 1 10.91 -15.79 1.56
N ASN A 2 11.36 -15.68 0.31
CA ASN A 2 12.71 -15.22 0.02
C ASN A 2 12.80 -13.69 0.19
N LEU A 3 13.50 -13.23 1.22
CA LEU A 3 13.62 -11.81 1.55
C LEU A 3 14.30 -11.01 0.44
N GLY A 4 15.28 -11.57 -0.26
CA GLY A 4 15.99 -10.84 -1.32
C GLY A 4 15.06 -10.47 -2.48
N ILE A 5 14.22 -11.41 -2.91
CA ILE A 5 13.21 -11.17 -3.96
C ILE A 5 12.19 -10.13 -3.51
N TYR A 6 11.75 -10.20 -2.24
CA TYR A 6 10.82 -9.22 -1.69
C TYR A 6 11.40 -7.82 -1.67
N VAL A 7 12.65 -7.64 -1.21
CA VAL A 7 13.31 -6.33 -1.18
C VAL A 7 13.46 -5.76 -2.59
N VAL A 8 13.90 -6.56 -3.56
CA VAL A 8 14.03 -6.11 -4.96
C VAL A 8 12.67 -5.72 -5.53
N ALA A 9 11.66 -6.56 -5.35
CA ALA A 9 10.31 -6.26 -5.84
C ALA A 9 9.71 -5.01 -5.17
N LEU A 10 9.95 -4.81 -3.87
CA LEU A 10 9.51 -3.63 -3.14
C LEU A 10 10.16 -2.36 -3.70
N LEU A 11 11.49 -2.37 -3.88
CA LEU A 11 12.21 -1.22 -4.46
C LEU A 11 11.72 -0.89 -5.86
N VAL A 12 11.47 -1.91 -6.69
CA VAL A 12 10.89 -1.72 -8.03
C VAL A 12 9.49 -1.12 -7.94
N CYS A 13 8.62 -1.62 -7.05
CA CYS A 13 7.26 -1.06 -6.90
C CYS A 13 7.29 0.40 -6.44
N VAL A 14 8.16 0.75 -5.47
CA VAL A 14 8.28 2.14 -5.03
C VAL A 14 8.85 3.04 -6.12
N ALA A 15 9.84 2.57 -6.88
CA ALA A 15 10.37 3.31 -8.03
C ALA A 15 9.29 3.53 -9.11
N LEU A 16 8.45 2.52 -9.36
CA LEU A 16 7.30 2.63 -10.26
C LEU A 16 6.30 3.67 -9.75
N ASP A 17 5.89 3.56 -8.48
CA ASP A 17 4.91 4.44 -7.85
C ASP A 17 5.35 5.91 -7.84
N THR A 18 6.65 6.17 -7.64
CA THR A 18 7.20 7.54 -7.57
C THR A 18 7.54 8.14 -8.93
N SER A 19 7.99 7.32 -9.90
CA SER A 19 8.57 7.84 -11.14
C SER A 19 7.70 7.61 -12.38
N LEU A 20 7.12 6.42 -12.54
CA LEU A 20 6.48 6.00 -13.79
C LEU A 20 4.95 6.06 -13.73
N LEU A 21 4.35 5.60 -12.63
CA LEU A 21 2.89 5.57 -12.50
C LEU A 21 2.20 6.93 -12.42
N PRO A 22 2.86 8.02 -11.96
CA PRO A 22 2.29 9.36 -12.10
C PRO A 22 2.00 9.77 -13.56
N VAL A 23 2.71 9.19 -14.54
CA VAL A 23 2.51 9.50 -15.97
C VAL A 23 1.15 9.02 -16.48
N ILE A 24 0.62 7.92 -15.92
CA ILE A 24 -0.69 7.37 -16.28
C ILE A 24 -1.81 7.87 -15.35
N ALA A 25 -1.56 8.90 -14.54
CA ALA A 25 -2.52 9.41 -13.58
C ALA A 25 -3.77 9.97 -14.27
N ILE A 26 -4.94 9.54 -13.82
CA ILE A 26 -6.23 10.05 -14.29
C ILE A 26 -6.74 11.05 -13.26
N LYS A 27 -6.89 12.32 -13.65
CA LYS A 27 -7.33 13.41 -12.75
C LYS A 27 -6.47 13.52 -11.46
N GLY A 28 -5.16 13.36 -11.60
CA GLY A 28 -4.21 13.41 -10.47
C GLY A 28 -4.16 12.16 -9.60
N VAL A 29 -4.88 11.10 -9.98
CA VAL A 29 -4.92 9.81 -9.26
C VAL A 29 -4.05 8.79 -10.00
N ALA A 30 -2.88 8.45 -9.44
CA ALA A 30 -1.97 7.44 -9.97
C ALA A 30 -2.19 6.08 -9.29
N PRO A 31 -2.09 4.94 -9.98
CA PRO A 31 -2.24 3.64 -9.34
C PRO A 31 -1.05 3.34 -8.42
N MET A 32 -1.25 2.48 -7.41
CA MET A 32 -0.21 2.10 -6.45
C MET A 32 0.13 0.60 -6.52
N THR A 33 1.30 0.27 -7.07
CA THR A 33 1.79 -1.11 -7.19
C THR A 33 2.31 -1.66 -5.87
N THR A 34 2.86 -0.80 -5.00
CA THR A 34 3.37 -1.24 -3.68
C THR A 34 2.27 -1.85 -2.82
N ALA A 35 1.06 -1.28 -2.87
CA ALA A 35 -0.11 -1.83 -2.18
C ALA A 35 -0.49 -3.21 -2.73
N THR A 36 -0.52 -3.38 -4.05
CA THR A 36 -0.79 -4.68 -4.70
C THR A 36 0.25 -5.73 -4.31
N LEU A 37 1.54 -5.36 -4.25
CA LEU A 37 2.60 -6.25 -3.80
C LEU A 37 2.38 -6.72 -2.36
N VAL A 38 2.03 -5.81 -1.45
CA VAL A 38 1.79 -6.15 -0.04
C VAL A 38 0.56 -7.05 0.11
N VAL A 39 -0.51 -6.81 -0.64
CA VAL A 39 -1.70 -7.68 -0.67
C VAL A 39 -1.35 -9.07 -1.19
N PHE A 40 -0.55 -9.16 -2.25
CA PHE A 40 -0.04 -10.44 -2.76
C PHE A 40 0.76 -11.18 -1.68
N VAL A 41 1.70 -10.51 -1.01
CA VAL A 41 2.47 -11.11 0.09
C VAL A 41 1.55 -11.56 1.23
N ALA A 42 0.55 -10.76 1.61
CA ALA A 42 -0.40 -11.09 2.67
C ALA A 42 -1.26 -12.32 2.36
N LEU A 43 -1.55 -12.59 1.09
CA LEU A 43 -2.32 -13.76 0.65
C LEU A 43 -1.54 -15.07 0.79
N PHE A 44 -0.22 -15.04 0.58
CA PHE A 44 0.62 -16.25 0.51
C PHE A 44 1.55 -16.45 1.69
N ALA A 45 2.00 -15.38 2.34
CA ALA A 45 2.96 -15.46 3.44
C ALA A 45 2.30 -15.77 4.79
N PRO A 46 3.06 -16.33 5.76
CA PRO A 46 2.64 -16.41 7.15
C PRO A 46 2.31 -15.03 7.72
N ARG A 47 1.34 -14.97 8.64
CA ARG A 47 0.83 -13.71 9.23
C ARG A 47 1.93 -12.78 9.74
N SER A 48 2.88 -13.32 10.51
CA SER A 48 3.98 -12.51 11.07
C SER A 48 4.84 -11.88 9.97
N MET A 49 5.22 -12.66 8.94
CA MET A 49 6.01 -12.15 7.82
C MET A 49 5.26 -11.11 7.00
N ALA A 50 3.96 -11.29 6.77
CA ALA A 50 3.14 -10.33 6.03
C ALA A 50 3.06 -8.98 6.74
N LEU A 51 2.90 -8.97 8.06
CA LEU A 51 2.85 -7.73 8.85
C LEU A 51 4.20 -6.98 8.84
N TRP A 52 5.31 -7.69 9.00
CA TRP A 52 6.64 -7.09 8.91
C TRP A 52 6.96 -6.56 7.51
N ALA A 53 6.56 -7.29 6.46
CA ALA A 53 6.66 -6.83 5.09
C ALA A 53 5.84 -5.54 4.89
N ALA A 54 4.60 -5.52 5.35
CA ALA A 54 3.74 -4.33 5.23
C ALA A 54 4.30 -3.11 5.96
N LEU A 55 4.84 -3.29 7.18
CA LEU A 55 5.52 -2.23 7.91
C LEU A 55 6.74 -1.70 7.17
N ALA A 56 7.59 -2.59 6.64
CA ALA A 56 8.76 -2.20 5.88
C ALA A 56 8.39 -1.44 4.59
N ALA A 57 7.37 -1.92 3.87
CA ALA A 57 6.87 -1.26 2.67
C ALA A 57 6.28 0.12 2.97
N GLY A 58 5.45 0.24 4.01
CA GLY A 58 4.85 1.51 4.39
C GLY A 58 5.88 2.51 4.92
N LEU A 59 6.89 2.05 5.67
CA LEU A 59 7.99 2.92 6.11
C LEU A 59 8.82 3.43 4.93
N LEU A 60 9.08 2.56 3.94
CA LEU A 60 9.82 2.95 2.75
C LEU A 60 9.02 3.96 1.92
N LEU A 61 7.69 3.83 1.85
CA LEU A 61 6.81 4.82 1.23
C LEU A 61 6.79 6.16 1.99
N ASP A 62 6.73 6.12 3.32
CA ASP A 62 6.81 7.33 4.16
C ASP A 62 8.14 8.11 3.93
N LEU A 63 9.22 7.40 3.63
CA LEU A 63 10.53 7.98 3.31
C LEU A 63 10.69 8.39 1.84
N SER A 64 9.84 7.87 0.95
CA SER A 64 9.95 8.10 -0.50
C SER A 64 8.95 9.13 -1.03
N LEU A 65 7.81 9.29 -0.35
CA LEU A 65 6.76 10.22 -0.73
C LEU A 65 6.76 11.43 0.21
N PRO A 66 6.98 12.66 -0.29
CA PRO A 66 6.90 13.85 0.54
C PRO A 66 5.46 14.01 1.04
N ALA A 67 5.31 14.20 2.35
CA ALA A 67 4.01 14.08 3.01
C ALA A 67 3.23 15.40 3.05
N ALA A 68 3.95 16.53 3.08
CA ALA A 68 3.43 17.88 2.86
C ALA A 68 4.56 18.76 2.33
N ALA A 69 4.21 19.74 1.50
CA ALA A 69 5.12 20.79 1.02
C ALA A 69 4.62 22.14 1.55
N ALA A 70 5.30 22.68 2.56
CA ALA A 70 5.04 24.03 3.06
C ALA A 70 6.10 24.96 2.44
N GLY A 71 5.76 25.58 1.30
CA GLY A 71 6.73 26.37 0.53
C GLY A 71 7.82 25.49 -0.09
N ASP A 72 9.09 25.77 0.24
CA ASP A 72 10.29 25.13 -0.36
C ASP A 72 10.80 23.93 0.47
N GLN A 73 10.11 23.55 1.55
CA GLN A 73 10.51 22.43 2.41
C GLN A 73 9.60 21.21 2.20
N THR A 74 10.20 20.13 1.70
CA THR A 74 9.58 18.80 1.64
C THR A 74 9.70 18.11 2.99
N LEU A 75 8.57 17.81 3.63
CA LEU A 75 8.57 17.14 4.92
C LEU A 75 8.30 15.64 4.74
N PHE A 76 9.27 14.82 5.13
CA PHE A 76 9.15 13.36 5.17
C PHE A 76 8.68 12.94 6.56
N VAL A 77 7.50 12.33 6.65
CA VAL A 77 6.91 11.90 7.92
C VAL A 77 6.95 10.38 8.00
N PRO A 78 7.77 9.78 8.86
CA PRO A 78 7.66 8.35 9.14
C PRO A 78 6.39 8.05 9.96
N GLY A 79 5.64 7.02 9.56
CA GLY A 79 4.52 6.47 10.32
C GLY A 79 3.18 6.33 9.57
N PRO A 80 2.68 7.33 8.83
CA PRO A 80 1.34 7.30 8.25
C PRO A 80 1.09 6.09 7.35
N TYR A 81 1.97 5.86 6.36
CA TYR A 81 1.87 4.69 5.49
C TYR A 81 2.32 3.42 6.19
N ALA A 82 3.33 3.45 7.07
CA ALA A 82 3.76 2.28 7.84
C ALA A 82 2.61 1.67 8.65
N LEU A 83 1.90 2.49 9.44
CA LEU A 83 0.76 2.05 10.24
C LEU A 83 -0.45 1.71 9.37
N GLY A 84 -0.72 2.50 8.33
CA GLY A 84 -1.80 2.23 7.38
C GLY A 84 -1.63 0.88 6.68
N PHE A 85 -0.42 0.56 6.22
CA PHE A 85 -0.12 -0.70 5.55
C PHE A 85 -0.20 -1.89 6.50
N ALA A 86 0.26 -1.75 7.75
CA ALA A 86 0.11 -2.78 8.77
C ALA A 86 -1.37 -3.06 9.07
N PHE A 87 -2.17 -2.01 9.25
CA PHE A 87 -3.61 -2.12 9.50
C PHE A 87 -4.37 -2.71 8.30
N GLY A 88 -4.09 -2.21 7.09
CA GLY A 88 -4.65 -2.77 5.86
C GLY A 88 -4.29 -4.24 5.66
N THR A 89 -3.07 -4.63 6.01
CA THR A 89 -2.63 -6.04 5.93
C THR A 89 -3.42 -6.92 6.89
N GLN A 90 -3.71 -6.43 8.09
CA GLN A 90 -4.55 -7.13 9.06
C GLN A 90 -5.97 -7.38 8.49
N LEU A 91 -6.54 -6.40 7.78
CA LEU A 91 -7.82 -6.56 7.08
C LEU A 91 -7.73 -7.63 5.97
N VAL A 92 -6.71 -7.59 5.13
CA VAL A 92 -6.49 -8.60 4.08
C VAL A 92 -6.32 -10.00 4.67
N LEU A 93 -5.60 -10.13 5.78
CA LEU A 93 -5.41 -11.40 6.46
C LEU A 93 -6.71 -12.01 7.02
N LEU A 94 -7.70 -11.18 7.36
CA LEU A 94 -9.04 -11.63 7.76
C LEU A 94 -9.85 -12.06 6.53
N LEU A 95 -9.76 -11.31 5.44
CA LEU A 95 -10.51 -11.58 4.20
C LEU A 95 -9.91 -12.73 3.36
N ARG A 96 -8.65 -13.13 3.60
CA ARG A 96 -7.95 -14.15 2.79
C ARG A 96 -8.60 -15.54 2.77
N SER A 97 -9.49 -15.83 3.73
CA SER A 97 -10.25 -17.08 3.77
C SER A 97 -11.49 -17.05 2.87
N MET A 98 -11.96 -15.86 2.50
CA MET A 98 -13.17 -15.64 1.70
C MET A 98 -12.88 -15.56 0.20
N VAL A 99 -11.61 -15.60 -0.22
CA VAL A 99 -11.21 -15.35 -1.61
C VAL A 99 -10.27 -16.43 -2.16
N PHE A 100 -10.39 -16.73 -3.45
CA PHE A 100 -9.51 -17.66 -4.16
C PHE A 100 -8.09 -17.09 -4.32
N ARG A 101 -7.14 -17.62 -3.53
CA ARG A 101 -5.78 -17.09 -3.42
C ARG A 101 -4.98 -17.06 -4.73
N ARG A 102 -5.26 -17.95 -5.68
CA ARG A 102 -4.55 -18.05 -6.97
C ARG A 102 -5.22 -17.31 -8.14
N ASN A 103 -6.14 -16.39 -7.87
CA ASN A 103 -6.80 -15.61 -8.90
C ASN A 103 -6.28 -14.14 -8.90
N PRO A 104 -5.81 -13.58 -10.03
CA PRO A 104 -5.39 -12.18 -10.10
C PRO A 104 -6.49 -11.19 -9.70
N ILE A 105 -7.75 -11.54 -9.98
CA ILE A 105 -8.92 -10.73 -9.60
C ILE A 105 -9.00 -10.60 -8.07
N ALA A 106 -8.66 -11.66 -7.33
CA ALA A 106 -8.64 -11.63 -5.87
C ALA A 106 -7.63 -10.61 -5.34
N VAL A 107 -6.44 -10.55 -5.95
CA VAL A 107 -5.37 -9.64 -5.56
C VAL A 107 -5.80 -8.19 -5.77
N GLY A 108 -6.32 -7.86 -6.96
CA GLY A 108 -6.83 -6.51 -7.25
C GLY A 108 -8.02 -6.13 -6.37
N LEU A 109 -9.00 -7.04 -6.23
CA LEU A 109 -10.18 -6.82 -5.40
C LEU A 109 -9.83 -6.58 -3.93
N LEU A 110 -8.84 -7.29 -3.37
CA LEU A 110 -8.38 -7.10 -1.99
C LEU A 110 -7.47 -5.88 -1.81
N THR A 111 -6.87 -5.38 -2.89
CA THR A 111 -6.09 -4.14 -2.88
C THR A 111 -6.98 -2.92 -2.61
N THR A 112 -8.23 -2.93 -3.09
CA THR A 112 -9.21 -1.86 -2.83
C THR A 112 -9.52 -1.66 -1.33
N PRO A 113 -10.06 -2.66 -0.59
CA PRO A 113 -10.33 -2.51 0.84
C PRO A 113 -9.04 -2.30 1.66
N PHE A 114 -7.91 -2.87 1.22
CA PHE A 114 -6.60 -2.58 1.81
C PHE A 114 -6.29 -1.08 1.76
N LEU A 115 -6.38 -0.46 0.58
CA LEU A 115 -6.09 0.97 0.40
C LEU A 115 -7.11 1.88 1.07
N VAL A 116 -8.38 1.46 1.16
CA VAL A 116 -9.38 2.18 1.96
C VAL A 116 -8.98 2.17 3.44
N ALA A 117 -8.56 1.03 3.99
CA ALA A 117 -8.09 0.93 5.36
C ALA A 117 -6.81 1.76 5.61
N VAL A 118 -5.85 1.73 4.68
CA VAL A 118 -4.64 2.58 4.71
C VAL A 118 -5.04 4.06 4.73
N THR A 119 -5.97 4.45 3.86
CA THR A 119 -6.47 5.83 3.76
C THR A 119 -7.08 6.31 5.07
N LEU A 120 -7.91 5.49 5.71
CA LEU A 120 -8.53 5.84 6.99
C LEU A 120 -7.47 6.11 8.06
N VAL A 121 -6.50 5.22 8.22
CA VAL A 121 -5.41 5.39 9.19
C VAL A 121 -4.58 6.63 8.87
N TRP A 122 -4.22 6.80 7.60
CA TRP A 122 -3.44 7.95 7.15
C TRP A 122 -4.17 9.27 7.44
N MET A 123 -5.47 9.36 7.12
CA MET A 123 -6.28 10.54 7.41
C MET A 123 -6.46 10.75 8.92
N THR A 124 -6.65 9.70 9.71
CA THR A 124 -6.73 9.83 11.18
C THR A 124 -5.44 10.37 11.76
N ILE A 125 -4.27 9.89 11.33
CA ILE A 125 -2.97 10.37 11.81
C ILE A 125 -2.78 11.85 11.48
N TRP A 126 -3.10 12.25 10.24
CA TRP A 126 -2.99 13.65 9.84
C TRP A 126 -4.02 14.56 10.51
N SER A 127 -5.24 14.08 10.77
CA SER A 127 -6.23 14.83 11.54
C SER A 127 -5.79 15.04 12.99
N VAL A 128 -5.15 14.04 13.61
CA VAL A 128 -4.58 14.19 14.96
C VAL A 128 -3.42 15.17 14.97
N ARG A 129 -2.56 15.13 13.94
CA ARG A 129 -1.43 16.07 13.80
C ARG A 129 -1.89 17.49 13.50
N GLY A 130 -2.98 17.66 12.77
CA GLY A 130 -3.57 18.97 12.47
C GLY A 130 -4.12 19.71 13.69
N PHE A 131 -4.16 19.09 14.88
CA PHE A 131 -4.43 19.81 16.13
C PHE A 131 -3.24 20.69 16.55
N ASP A 132 -2.02 20.33 16.16
CA ASP A 132 -0.85 21.17 16.35
C ASP A 132 -0.87 22.26 15.26
N GLY A 133 -1.08 23.52 15.66
CA GLY A 133 -1.34 24.65 14.76
C GLY A 133 -0.22 25.00 13.76
N ASP A 134 0.97 24.42 13.94
CA ASP A 134 2.11 24.58 13.03
C ASP A 134 2.15 23.49 11.93
N THR A 135 1.25 22.51 11.98
CA THR A 135 1.28 21.36 11.06
C THR A 135 0.37 21.57 9.87
N VAL A 136 0.97 21.75 8.69
CA VAL A 136 0.23 21.84 7.43
C VAL A 136 -0.40 20.49 7.11
N VAL A 137 -1.73 20.47 7.05
CA VAL A 137 -2.48 19.26 6.72
C VAL A 137 -2.53 19.12 5.19
N PRO A 138 -2.28 17.93 4.60
CA PRO A 138 -2.16 17.78 3.14
C PRO A 138 -3.42 18.14 2.33
N TRP A 139 -4.56 18.28 2.98
CA TRP A 139 -5.83 18.68 2.36
C TRP A 139 -6.27 20.11 2.73
N GLU A 140 -5.36 20.97 3.20
CA GLU A 140 -5.60 22.41 3.40
C GLU A 140 -6.04 23.08 2.07
N GLY A 141 -7.35 23.11 1.83
CA GLY A 141 -7.96 23.58 0.58
C GLY A 141 -9.11 22.71 0.08
N ARG A 142 -9.27 21.48 0.59
CA ARG A 142 -10.43 20.60 0.33
C ARG A 142 -11.09 20.17 1.65
N ASN A 143 -12.41 19.97 1.60
CA ASN A 143 -13.13 19.36 2.72
C ASN A 143 -12.63 17.92 2.93
N ALA A 144 -12.53 17.46 4.18
CA ALA A 144 -12.07 16.10 4.51
C ALA A 144 -12.84 15.00 3.76
N LEU A 145 -14.15 15.19 3.55
CA LEU A 145 -14.97 14.27 2.77
C LEU A 145 -14.53 14.20 1.29
N ALA A 146 -14.18 15.33 0.68
CA ALA A 146 -13.74 15.38 -0.71
C ALA A 146 -12.39 14.69 -0.90
N GLU A 147 -11.49 14.80 0.08
CA GLU A 147 -10.21 14.08 0.09
C GLU A 147 -10.43 12.57 0.28
N PHE A 148 -11.32 12.17 1.19
CA PHE A 148 -11.67 10.76 1.36
C PHE A 148 -12.23 10.15 0.07
N LEU A 149 -13.18 10.83 -0.60
CA LEU A 149 -13.74 10.37 -1.86
C LEU A 149 -12.69 10.31 -2.97
N HIS A 150 -11.76 11.27 -3.01
CA HIS A 150 -10.64 11.24 -3.95
C HIS A 150 -9.76 10.01 -3.72
N ARG A 151 -9.43 9.70 -2.47
CA ARG A 151 -8.64 8.51 -2.11
C ARG A 151 -9.40 7.19 -2.27
N LEU A 152 -10.72 7.21 -2.17
CA LEU A 152 -11.56 6.06 -2.51
C LEU A 152 -11.47 5.77 -4.01
N GLY A 153 -11.54 6.79 -4.86
CA GLY A 153 -11.29 6.65 -6.30
C GLY A 153 -9.89 6.10 -6.60
N TRP A 154 -8.89 6.58 -5.87
CA TRP A 154 -7.52 6.05 -5.91
C TRP A 154 -7.41 4.58 -5.53
N ALA A 155 -8.10 4.16 -4.47
CA ALA A 155 -8.15 2.77 -4.03
C ALA A 155 -8.78 1.86 -5.09
N VAL A 156 -9.89 2.28 -5.71
CA VAL A 156 -10.54 1.51 -6.77
C VAL A 156 -9.67 1.43 -8.02
N TYR A 157 -9.05 2.55 -8.43
CA TYR A 157 -8.17 2.57 -9.59
C TYR A 157 -6.94 1.67 -9.40
N SER A 158 -6.32 1.75 -8.22
CA SER A 158 -5.21 0.87 -7.83
C SER A 158 -5.63 -0.60 -7.72
N GLY A 159 -6.85 -0.88 -7.27
CA GLY A 159 -7.41 -2.23 -7.28
C GLY A 159 -7.60 -2.79 -8.68
N GLY A 160 -8.14 -1.99 -9.61
CA GLY A 160 -8.28 -2.36 -11.02
C GLY A 160 -6.93 -2.61 -11.69
N PHE A 161 -5.99 -1.69 -11.54
CA PHE A 161 -4.60 -1.86 -12.02
C PHE A 161 -3.91 -3.05 -11.35
N GLY A 162 -4.21 -3.28 -10.08
CA GLY A 162 -3.72 -4.39 -9.27
C GLY A 162 -4.15 -5.76 -9.77
N ILE A 163 -5.21 -5.87 -10.60
CA ILE A 163 -5.55 -7.13 -11.27
C ILE A 163 -4.48 -7.48 -12.32
N ALA A 164 -4.13 -6.52 -13.18
CA ALA A 164 -3.11 -6.71 -14.21
C ALA A 164 -1.72 -6.92 -13.58
N PHE A 165 -1.37 -6.11 -12.59
CA PHE A 165 -0.09 -6.25 -11.88
C PHE A 165 -0.05 -7.53 -11.03
N GLY A 166 -1.16 -7.89 -10.39
CA GLY A 166 -1.31 -9.13 -9.64
C GLY A 166 -1.12 -10.38 -10.50
N TRP A 167 -1.49 -10.33 -11.78
CA TRP A 167 -1.20 -11.41 -12.73
C TRP A 167 0.31 -11.60 -12.94
N LEU A 168 1.08 -10.52 -13.10
CA LEU A 168 2.55 -10.58 -13.20
C LEU A 168 3.18 -11.14 -11.91
N LEU A 169 2.68 -10.73 -10.74
CA LEU A 169 3.15 -11.25 -9.46
C LEU A 169 2.83 -12.74 -9.29
N LEU A 170 1.63 -13.18 -9.67
CA LEU A 170 1.23 -14.59 -9.64
C LEU A 170 2.06 -15.45 -10.60
N PHE A 171 2.44 -14.92 -11.77
CA PHE A 171 3.35 -15.60 -12.67
C PHE A 171 4.72 -15.84 -12.01
N SER A 172 5.21 -14.88 -11.25
CA SER A 172 6.47 -15.01 -10.50
C SER A 172 6.37 -15.85 -9.22
N TRP A 173 5.18 -16.33 -8.83
CA TRP A 173 4.89 -17.01 -7.55
C TRP A 173 5.91 -18.11 -7.15
N PRO A 174 6.36 -19.02 -8.05
CA PRO A 174 7.31 -20.07 -7.67
C PRO A 174 8.65 -19.54 -7.11
N ALA A 175 9.07 -18.35 -7.53
CA ALA A 175 10.34 -17.75 -7.11
C ALA A 175 10.32 -17.32 -5.62
N TRP A 176 9.15 -16.95 -5.09
CA TRP A 176 9.01 -16.34 -3.76
C TRP A 176 9.19 -17.31 -2.59
N ARG A 177 9.08 -18.63 -2.85
CA ARG A 177 9.30 -19.71 -1.86
C ARG A 177 8.61 -19.42 -0.52
N PHE A 178 7.30 -19.19 -0.57
CA PHE A 178 6.50 -18.95 0.64
C PHE A 178 6.46 -20.18 1.57
N ASP A 179 6.66 -21.39 1.04
CA ASP A 179 6.54 -22.68 1.74
C ASP A 179 7.73 -23.08 2.63
N LEU A 180 8.89 -22.43 2.53
CA LEU A 180 10.08 -22.84 3.32
C LEU A 180 9.93 -22.64 4.84
N GLY A 181 8.89 -21.92 5.29
CA GLY A 181 8.64 -21.67 6.72
C GLY A 181 7.72 -22.69 7.41
N SER A 182 7.00 -23.54 6.67
CA SER A 182 6.05 -24.51 7.26
C SER A 182 6.71 -25.84 7.64
N LEU A 183 7.89 -26.16 7.11
CA LEU A 183 8.63 -27.40 7.40
C LEU A 183 9.44 -27.37 8.71
N ARG A 184 9.35 -26.29 9.50
CA ARG A 184 10.07 -26.13 10.78
C ARG A 184 9.13 -26.02 12.00
N ARG A 185 7.90 -26.51 11.91
CA ARG A 185 7.00 -26.63 13.07
C ARG A 185 6.45 -28.03 13.19
#